data_AF-A0A7X7NUF3-F1
#
_entry.id   AF-A0A7X7NUF3-F1
#
_cell.length_a   1.000
_cell.length_b   1.000
_cell.length_c   1.000
_cell.angle_alpha   90.00
_cell.angle_beta   90.00
_cell.angle_gamma   90.00
#
_symmetry.space_group_name_H-M   'P 1'
#
loop_
_entity.id
_entity.type
_entity.pdbx_description
1 polymer ?
#
loop_
_entity_poly.entity_id
_entity_poly.type
_entity_poly.pdbx_seq_one_letter_code
_entity_poly.pdbx_strand_id
1 'polypeptide(L)'
;MLSFCKLKAQNLLFADIFAARPDIHVVIRSSPSYVEAASSIRNLRSFRPPIDDAAQIIGTRIVLAKEDRSGRIIRALKKGNACIVKDDAYALSVGASPERAIAATLVLEKSCLALVEGTLLGGMKPVNPLIARLYSFVYKKFYGNHDEEVISQTKEDLGRDISEEEMEKREAVIRTGQTLIEENLVQGTWGNVSIRLDDRSMLVTPSGLSYHRLSPYDIVRFDMDSHAYEGKIKPSSESRMHAAIYKRYPDVNAVIHSHAIYSSVFAACKKPIPVIHEDDRALLGDRTGYAKGKLSGTMALVKSVVKGLSGNEGCTCIIGSHGLVAAGVSPDEVLEKCRAMERSARRYLGMKASELRG
;
A
#
# COMPACT_ATOMS: atom_id res chain seq x y z
N MET A 1 -9.32 -28.67 -23.38
CA MET A 1 -8.34 -28.61 -24.49
C MET A 1 -8.71 -27.56 -25.57
N LEU A 2 -9.98 -27.43 -25.98
CA LEU A 2 -10.45 -26.42 -26.95
C LEU A 2 -10.15 -24.95 -26.57
N SER A 3 -10.05 -24.63 -25.27
CA SER A 3 -9.75 -23.27 -24.78
C SER A 3 -8.28 -22.84 -25.02
N PHE A 4 -7.31 -23.74 -24.83
CA PHE A 4 -5.88 -23.38 -24.90
C PHE A 4 -5.40 -23.20 -26.35
N CYS A 5 -5.84 -24.05 -27.29
CA CYS A 5 -5.50 -23.90 -28.71
C CYS A 5 -6.06 -22.59 -29.29
N LYS A 6 -7.29 -22.21 -28.91
CA LYS A 6 -7.90 -20.95 -29.30
C LYS A 6 -7.15 -19.75 -28.71
N LEU A 7 -6.79 -19.81 -27.43
CA LEU A 7 -5.96 -18.77 -26.80
C LEU A 7 -4.60 -18.65 -27.47
N LYS A 8 -3.93 -19.75 -27.78
CA LYS A 8 -2.63 -19.74 -28.46
C LYS A 8 -2.69 -19.07 -29.84
N ALA A 9 -3.80 -19.24 -30.56
CA ALA A 9 -4.03 -18.59 -31.85
C ALA A 9 -4.32 -17.07 -31.71
N GLN A 10 -4.94 -16.64 -30.60
CA GLN A 10 -5.37 -15.25 -30.40
C GLN A 10 -4.34 -14.41 -29.62
N ASN A 11 -3.63 -15.00 -28.67
CA ASN A 11 -2.66 -14.35 -27.82
C ASN A 11 -1.62 -15.37 -27.32
N LEU A 12 -0.61 -15.61 -28.16
CA LEU A 12 0.47 -16.57 -27.90
C LEU A 12 1.20 -16.28 -26.59
N LEU A 13 1.45 -15.00 -26.29
CA LEU A 13 2.12 -14.59 -25.05
C LEU A 13 1.36 -15.08 -23.82
N PHE A 14 0.04 -14.86 -23.77
CA PHE A 14 -0.77 -15.22 -22.62
C PHE A 14 -0.83 -16.74 -22.46
N ALA A 15 -1.02 -17.47 -23.58
CA ALA A 15 -0.98 -18.93 -23.57
C ALA A 15 0.35 -19.47 -23.01
N ASP A 16 1.48 -18.91 -23.45
CA ASP A 16 2.80 -19.33 -22.98
C ASP A 16 3.03 -19.02 -21.49
N ILE A 17 2.51 -17.88 -20.98
CA ILE A 17 2.57 -17.53 -19.57
C ILE A 17 1.77 -18.54 -18.73
N PHE A 18 0.52 -18.82 -19.09
CA PHE A 18 -0.31 -19.79 -18.36
C PHE A 18 0.30 -21.19 -18.37
N ALA A 19 0.92 -21.61 -19.49
CA ALA A 19 1.62 -22.89 -19.56
C ALA A 19 2.87 -22.94 -18.67
N ALA A 20 3.62 -21.83 -18.59
CA ALA A 20 4.87 -21.78 -17.82
C ALA A 20 4.65 -21.57 -16.31
N ARG A 21 3.49 -21.06 -15.90
CA ARG A 21 3.13 -20.73 -14.52
C ARG A 21 1.70 -21.18 -14.20
N PRO A 22 1.51 -22.47 -13.85
CA PRO A 22 0.19 -23.03 -13.53
C PRO A 22 -0.49 -22.38 -12.32
N ASP A 23 0.25 -21.65 -11.49
CA ASP A 23 -0.24 -20.90 -10.34
C ASP A 23 -0.90 -19.55 -10.70
N ILE A 24 -0.89 -19.16 -11.99
CA ILE A 24 -1.45 -17.91 -12.49
C ILE A 24 -2.74 -18.18 -13.23
N HIS A 25 -3.79 -17.43 -12.91
CA HIS A 25 -5.10 -17.50 -13.60
C HIS A 25 -5.48 -16.17 -14.28
N VAL A 26 -4.77 -15.09 -13.96
CA VAL A 26 -5.03 -13.75 -14.51
C VAL A 26 -3.72 -13.14 -15.02
N VAL A 27 -3.78 -12.58 -16.22
CA VAL A 27 -2.71 -11.78 -16.84
C VAL A 27 -3.30 -10.43 -17.22
N ILE A 28 -2.67 -9.34 -16.76
CA ILE A 28 -3.06 -7.97 -17.06
C ILE A 28 -1.95 -7.30 -17.87
N ARG A 29 -2.34 -6.67 -18.97
CA ARG A 29 -1.50 -5.74 -19.75
C ARG A 29 -2.04 -4.33 -19.53
N SER A 30 -1.19 -3.42 -19.05
CA SER A 30 -1.53 -2.01 -18.78
C SER A 30 -0.45 -1.08 -19.37
N SER A 31 -0.82 0.07 -19.90
CA SER A 31 0.12 1.04 -20.52
C SER A 31 -0.07 2.46 -19.95
N PRO A 32 0.16 2.68 -18.64
CA PRO A 32 0.07 4.00 -18.05
C PRO A 32 1.30 4.86 -18.41
N SER A 33 1.14 6.18 -18.34
CA SER A 33 2.18 7.15 -18.71
C SER A 33 3.52 6.95 -17.98
N TYR A 34 3.50 6.57 -16.69
CA TYR A 34 4.74 6.36 -15.93
C TYR A 34 5.47 5.08 -16.30
N VAL A 35 4.78 4.06 -16.83
CA VAL A 35 5.43 2.85 -17.35
C VAL A 35 6.10 3.14 -18.68
N GLU A 36 5.47 3.95 -19.53
CA GLU A 36 6.07 4.45 -20.76
C GLU A 36 7.32 5.28 -20.45
N ALA A 37 7.22 6.23 -19.52
CA ALA A 37 8.36 7.02 -19.06
C ALA A 37 9.50 6.14 -18.51
N ALA A 38 9.20 5.14 -17.67
CA ALA A 38 10.20 4.22 -17.16
C ALA A 38 10.85 3.36 -18.27
N SER A 39 10.08 2.97 -19.28
CA SER A 39 10.56 2.22 -20.45
C SER A 39 11.51 3.05 -21.31
N SER A 40 11.32 4.37 -21.38
CA SER A 40 12.21 5.28 -22.12
C SER A 40 13.61 5.43 -21.50
N ILE A 41 13.81 5.03 -20.23
CA ILE A 41 15.09 5.19 -19.54
C ILE A 41 16.16 4.33 -20.21
N ARG A 42 17.16 5.02 -20.79
CA ARG A 42 18.28 4.40 -21.50
C ARG A 42 19.05 3.47 -20.57
N ASN A 43 19.40 2.29 -21.07
CA ASN A 43 20.16 1.24 -20.37
C ASN A 43 19.50 0.66 -19.10
N LEU A 44 18.29 1.07 -18.72
CA LEU A 44 17.58 0.46 -17.62
C LEU A 44 17.12 -0.96 -18.00
N ARG A 45 17.61 -1.96 -17.25
CA ARG A 45 17.23 -3.38 -17.39
C ARG A 45 16.37 -3.90 -16.23
N SER A 46 16.54 -3.28 -15.06
CA SER A 46 15.79 -3.60 -13.86
C SER A 46 16.08 -2.56 -12.78
N PHE A 47 15.19 -2.43 -11.81
CA PHE A 47 15.42 -1.64 -10.61
C PHE A 47 14.90 -2.37 -9.36
N ARG A 48 15.30 -1.88 -8.19
CA ARG A 48 14.88 -2.45 -6.90
C ARG A 48 13.55 -1.82 -6.44
N PRO A 49 12.74 -2.54 -5.66
CA PRO A 49 11.52 -2.00 -5.07
C PRO A 49 11.79 -0.68 -4.32
N PRO A 50 11.08 0.41 -4.66
CA PRO A 50 11.21 1.68 -3.96
C PRO A 50 10.65 1.63 -2.53
N ILE A 51 9.62 0.82 -2.36
CA ILE A 51 8.77 0.67 -1.17
C ILE A 51 8.51 -0.82 -0.91
N ASP A 52 7.96 -1.15 0.25
CA ASP A 52 7.82 -2.52 0.72
C ASP A 52 6.69 -3.31 0.05
N ASP A 53 5.56 -2.69 -0.29
CA ASP A 53 4.49 -3.35 -1.07
C ASP A 53 5.01 -3.89 -2.42
N ALA A 54 5.89 -3.16 -3.12
CA ALA A 54 6.58 -3.63 -4.32
C ALA A 54 7.49 -4.83 -4.04
N ALA A 55 8.16 -4.85 -2.88
CA ALA A 55 8.96 -6.00 -2.47
C ALA A 55 8.11 -7.22 -2.10
N GLN A 56 6.93 -7.00 -1.52
CA GLN A 56 5.96 -8.04 -1.16
C GLN A 56 5.33 -8.67 -2.41
N ILE A 57 4.83 -7.83 -3.32
CA ILE A 57 3.98 -8.25 -4.45
C ILE A 57 4.77 -8.58 -5.69
N ILE A 58 5.63 -7.66 -6.13
CA ILE A 58 6.40 -7.85 -7.36
C ILE A 58 7.64 -8.68 -7.05
N GLY A 59 8.23 -8.50 -5.89
CA GLY A 59 9.40 -9.23 -5.42
C GLY A 59 10.65 -8.36 -5.37
N THR A 60 11.81 -9.00 -5.28
CA THR A 60 13.08 -8.31 -4.94
C THR A 60 13.63 -7.39 -6.04
N ARG A 61 13.05 -7.41 -7.23
CA ARG A 61 13.51 -6.68 -8.42
C ARG A 61 12.38 -6.56 -9.42
N ILE A 62 12.21 -5.37 -9.98
CA ILE A 62 11.32 -5.08 -11.09
C ILE A 62 12.14 -5.15 -12.38
N VAL A 63 11.77 -6.03 -13.29
CA VAL A 63 12.54 -6.34 -14.50
C VAL A 63 11.90 -5.67 -15.71
N LEU A 64 12.73 -5.10 -16.58
CA LEU A 64 12.34 -4.60 -17.89
C LEU A 64 12.73 -5.68 -18.92
N ALA A 65 11.75 -6.46 -19.37
CA ALA A 65 11.90 -7.36 -20.50
C ALA A 65 12.06 -6.51 -21.76
N LYS A 66 13.13 -6.73 -22.53
CA LYS A 66 13.46 -5.88 -23.67
C LYS A 66 12.33 -5.86 -24.70
N GLU A 67 11.85 -7.03 -25.09
CA GLU A 67 10.95 -7.22 -26.23
C GLU A 67 9.75 -8.09 -25.81
N ASP A 68 8.62 -7.96 -26.51
CA ASP A 68 7.45 -8.86 -26.40
C ASP A 68 7.73 -10.25 -26.97
N ARG A 69 8.58 -11.00 -26.27
CA ARG A 69 8.87 -12.41 -26.53
C ARG A 69 8.57 -13.23 -25.29
N SER A 70 7.69 -14.24 -25.41
CA SER A 70 7.23 -15.07 -24.29
C SER A 70 8.37 -15.55 -23.40
N GLY A 71 9.45 -16.11 -23.96
CA GLY A 71 10.59 -16.61 -23.19
C GLY A 71 11.34 -15.54 -22.37
N ARG A 72 11.36 -14.27 -22.83
CA ARG A 72 11.95 -13.15 -22.10
C ARG A 72 11.03 -12.68 -20.97
N ILE A 73 9.73 -12.57 -21.25
CA ILE A 73 8.71 -12.16 -20.28
C ILE A 73 8.58 -13.22 -19.17
N ILE A 74 8.46 -14.50 -19.51
CA ILE A 74 8.43 -15.61 -18.55
C ILE A 74 9.67 -15.59 -17.65
N ARG A 75 10.86 -15.31 -18.21
CA ARG A 75 12.08 -15.17 -17.41
C ARG A 75 12.02 -13.97 -16.47
N ALA A 76 11.46 -12.84 -16.91
CA ALA A 76 11.25 -11.65 -16.07
C ALA A 76 10.28 -11.94 -14.91
N LEU A 77 9.21 -12.69 -15.17
CA LEU A 77 8.21 -13.10 -14.19
C LEU A 77 8.62 -14.31 -13.34
N LYS A 78 9.79 -14.93 -13.57
CA LYS A 78 10.17 -16.18 -12.89
C LYS A 78 10.13 -16.10 -11.36
N LYS A 79 10.41 -14.93 -10.78
CA LYS A 79 10.46 -14.73 -9.32
C LYS A 79 9.51 -13.63 -8.83
N GLY A 80 8.68 -13.10 -9.71
CA GLY A 80 7.84 -11.94 -9.45
C GLY A 80 6.51 -12.00 -10.18
N ASN A 81 5.63 -11.07 -9.85
CA ASN A 81 4.27 -11.03 -10.37
C ASN A 81 4.03 -9.85 -11.33
N ALA A 82 5.05 -9.07 -11.64
CA ALA A 82 4.95 -8.00 -12.62
C ALA A 82 6.31 -7.70 -13.28
N CYS A 83 6.28 -7.28 -14.53
CA CYS A 83 7.42 -6.76 -15.27
C CYS A 83 6.99 -5.68 -16.26
N ILE A 84 7.95 -4.96 -16.80
CA ILE A 84 7.73 -3.99 -17.89
C ILE A 84 8.23 -4.62 -19.18
N VAL A 85 7.46 -4.51 -20.25
CA VAL A 85 7.87 -4.83 -21.62
C VAL A 85 8.30 -3.53 -22.28
N LYS A 86 9.62 -3.39 -22.45
CA LYS A 86 10.29 -2.10 -22.66
C LYS A 86 10.05 -1.52 -24.04
N ASP A 87 10.27 -2.31 -25.09
CA ASP A 87 10.19 -1.84 -26.47
C ASP A 87 8.74 -1.47 -26.85
N ASP A 88 7.75 -2.12 -26.23
CA ASP A 88 6.31 -1.90 -26.43
C ASP A 88 5.67 -1.02 -25.33
N ALA A 89 6.48 -0.50 -24.40
CA ALA A 89 6.10 0.44 -23.34
C ALA A 89 4.87 0.05 -22.49
N TYR A 90 4.73 -1.22 -22.12
CA TYR A 90 3.62 -1.69 -21.29
C TYR A 90 4.05 -2.48 -20.05
N ALA A 91 3.22 -2.43 -19.02
CA ALA A 91 3.31 -3.25 -17.82
C ALA A 91 2.58 -4.57 -18.04
N LEU A 92 3.19 -5.66 -17.60
CA LEU A 92 2.57 -6.98 -17.60
C LEU A 92 2.60 -7.54 -16.19
N SER A 93 1.42 -7.79 -15.64
CA SER A 93 1.23 -8.28 -14.28
C SER A 93 0.43 -9.57 -14.29
N VAL A 94 0.65 -10.41 -13.28
CA VAL A 94 0.06 -11.73 -13.18
C VAL A 94 -0.40 -12.02 -11.77
N GLY A 95 -1.44 -12.85 -11.62
CA GLY A 95 -1.96 -13.25 -10.33
C GLY A 95 -2.82 -14.51 -10.39
N ALA A 96 -3.02 -15.12 -9.23
CA ALA A 96 -3.94 -16.26 -9.06
C ALA A 96 -5.43 -15.82 -9.06
N SER A 97 -5.69 -14.54 -8.81
CA SER A 97 -7.01 -13.90 -8.84
C SER A 97 -6.93 -12.50 -9.48
N PRO A 98 -8.07 -11.91 -9.90
CA PRO A 98 -8.11 -10.54 -10.41
C PRO A 98 -7.51 -9.52 -9.44
N GLU A 99 -7.85 -9.62 -8.15
CA GLU A 99 -7.40 -8.72 -7.09
C GLU A 99 -5.87 -8.72 -6.97
N ARG A 100 -5.25 -9.91 -7.03
CA ARG A 100 -3.79 -10.05 -6.98
C ARG A 100 -3.10 -9.45 -8.21
N ALA A 101 -3.67 -9.67 -9.40
CA ALA A 101 -3.11 -9.14 -10.65
C ALA A 101 -3.26 -7.61 -10.73
N ILE A 102 -4.40 -7.07 -10.26
CA ILE A 102 -4.67 -5.63 -10.18
C ILE A 102 -3.71 -4.99 -9.16
N ALA A 103 -3.56 -5.57 -7.97
CA ALA A 103 -2.61 -5.07 -6.97
C ALA A 103 -1.17 -5.04 -7.52
N ALA A 104 -0.73 -6.10 -8.21
CA ALA A 104 0.58 -6.13 -8.85
C ALA A 104 0.75 -5.05 -9.93
N THR A 105 -0.31 -4.75 -10.67
CA THR A 105 -0.33 -3.65 -11.65
C THR A 105 -0.17 -2.32 -10.94
N LEU A 106 -1.08 -1.96 -10.02
CA LEU A 106 -1.04 -0.68 -9.31
C LEU A 106 0.29 -0.43 -8.59
N VAL A 107 0.84 -1.46 -7.94
CA VAL A 107 2.15 -1.38 -7.26
C VAL A 107 3.30 -1.19 -8.26
N LEU A 108 3.22 -1.79 -9.46
CA LEU A 108 4.21 -1.59 -10.52
C LEU A 108 4.14 -0.14 -11.05
N GLU A 109 2.94 0.37 -11.29
CA GLU A 109 2.74 1.75 -11.75
C GLU A 109 3.28 2.76 -10.75
N LYS A 110 2.93 2.59 -9.47
CA LYS A 110 3.46 3.38 -8.36
C LYS A 110 4.99 3.28 -8.23
N SER A 111 5.56 2.11 -8.51
CA SER A 111 7.02 1.92 -8.53
C SER A 111 7.68 2.66 -9.70
N CYS A 112 7.03 2.71 -10.87
CA CYS A 112 7.51 3.47 -12.02
C CYS A 112 7.43 4.98 -11.77
N LEU A 113 6.34 5.44 -11.17
CA LEU A 113 6.19 6.82 -10.71
C LEU A 113 7.33 7.21 -9.76
N ALA A 114 7.59 6.40 -8.73
CA ALA A 114 8.67 6.67 -7.77
C ALA A 114 10.07 6.66 -8.41
N LEU A 115 10.28 5.83 -9.46
CA LEU A 115 11.52 5.81 -10.23
C LEU A 115 11.71 7.10 -11.04
N VAL A 116 10.65 7.60 -11.67
CA VAL A 116 10.69 8.78 -12.56
C VAL A 116 10.63 10.07 -11.76
N GLU A 117 9.54 10.31 -11.04
CA GLU A 117 9.30 11.55 -10.27
C GLU A 117 10.23 11.66 -9.06
N GLY A 118 10.72 10.54 -8.54
CA GLY A 118 11.72 10.54 -7.47
C GLY A 118 13.01 11.28 -7.86
N THR A 119 13.32 11.39 -9.16
CA THR A 119 14.49 12.16 -9.64
C THR A 119 14.39 13.64 -9.29
N LEU A 120 13.19 14.23 -9.29
CA LEU A 120 12.91 15.60 -8.85
C LEU A 120 13.25 15.82 -7.37
N LEU A 121 13.28 14.72 -6.61
CA LEU A 121 13.58 14.71 -5.18
C LEU A 121 15.00 14.20 -4.89
N GLY A 122 15.88 14.09 -5.88
CA GLY A 122 17.26 13.59 -5.72
C GLY A 122 17.39 12.06 -5.80
N GLY A 123 16.35 11.38 -6.33
CA GLY A 123 16.32 9.96 -6.59
C GLY A 123 15.74 9.12 -5.45
N MET A 124 15.03 8.05 -5.82
CA MET A 124 14.54 7.06 -4.85
C MET A 124 15.70 6.35 -4.14
N LYS A 125 15.45 5.91 -2.90
CA LYS A 125 16.38 5.12 -2.08
C LYS A 125 15.78 3.74 -1.82
N PRO A 126 15.98 2.76 -2.73
CA PRO A 126 15.27 1.49 -2.71
C PRO A 126 15.43 0.69 -1.42
N VAL A 127 14.50 -0.25 -1.21
CA VAL A 127 14.54 -1.20 -0.10
C VAL A 127 15.83 -2.02 -0.16
N ASN A 128 16.44 -2.25 1.02
CA ASN A 128 17.63 -3.08 1.12
C ASN A 128 17.35 -4.50 0.57
N PRO A 129 18.25 -5.13 -0.21
CA PRO A 129 17.98 -6.43 -0.84
C PRO A 129 17.63 -7.56 0.11
N LEU A 130 18.25 -7.61 1.29
CA LEU A 130 17.98 -8.64 2.29
C LEU A 130 16.59 -8.44 2.90
N ILE A 131 16.24 -7.18 3.17
CA ILE A 131 14.91 -6.80 3.67
C ILE A 131 13.84 -7.05 2.60
N ALA A 132 14.10 -6.73 1.33
CA ALA A 132 13.17 -7.02 0.24
C ALA A 132 12.94 -8.53 0.06
N ARG A 133 13.98 -9.36 0.25
CA ARG A 133 13.84 -10.82 0.28
C ARG A 133 12.97 -11.28 1.44
N LEU A 134 13.18 -10.71 2.63
CA LEU A 134 12.37 -11.00 3.81
C LEU A 134 10.90 -10.64 3.57
N TYR A 135 10.61 -9.43 3.08
CA TYR A 135 9.24 -9.01 2.74
C TYR A 135 8.58 -9.95 1.74
N SER A 136 9.27 -10.29 0.64
CA SER A 136 8.74 -11.21 -0.37
C SER A 136 8.50 -12.61 0.20
N PHE A 137 9.39 -13.10 1.06
CA PHE A 137 9.24 -14.40 1.71
C PHE A 137 8.06 -14.44 2.68
N VAL A 138 7.96 -13.46 3.58
CA VAL A 138 6.85 -13.32 4.53
C VAL A 138 5.53 -13.21 3.77
N TYR A 139 5.47 -12.35 2.75
CA TYR A 139 4.27 -12.19 1.95
C TYR A 139 3.82 -13.52 1.32
N LYS A 140 4.72 -14.25 0.66
CA LYS A 140 4.39 -15.56 0.06
C LYS A 140 3.99 -16.61 1.10
N LYS A 141 4.60 -16.59 2.28
CA LYS A 141 4.27 -17.54 3.35
C LYS A 141 2.87 -17.34 3.91
N PHE A 142 2.45 -16.09 4.12
CA PHE A 142 1.16 -15.77 4.76
C PHE A 142 0.03 -15.50 3.76
N TYR A 143 0.35 -15.11 2.53
CA TYR A 143 -0.63 -14.68 1.52
C TYR A 143 -0.49 -15.41 0.17
N GLY A 144 0.45 -16.35 0.04
CA GLY A 144 0.69 -17.08 -1.23
C GLY A 144 -0.28 -18.22 -1.51
N ASN A 145 -0.67 -18.98 -0.47
CA ASN A 145 -1.33 -20.29 -0.59
C ASN A 145 -2.76 -20.33 -0.04
N HIS A 146 -3.42 -19.21 0.16
CA HIS A 146 -4.82 -19.22 0.57
C HIS A 146 -5.67 -19.01 -0.68
N ASP A 147 -6.30 -20.10 -1.13
CA ASP A 147 -7.66 -20.00 -1.62
C ASP A 147 -8.45 -19.19 -0.60
N GLU A 148 -9.28 -18.29 -1.10
CA GLU A 148 -10.05 -17.31 -0.35
C GLU A 148 -11.10 -17.95 0.57
N GLU A 149 -10.70 -18.78 1.54
CA GLU A 149 -11.47 -18.95 2.76
C GLU A 149 -11.43 -17.61 3.49
N VAL A 150 -12.39 -16.77 3.12
CA VAL A 150 -12.60 -15.48 3.74
C VAL A 150 -13.02 -15.75 5.16
N ILE A 151 -12.04 -15.64 6.05
CA ILE A 151 -12.26 -15.68 7.48
C ILE A 151 -13.09 -14.44 7.79
N SER A 152 -14.39 -14.64 7.96
CA SER A 152 -15.33 -13.68 8.51
C SER A 152 -15.82 -14.20 9.86
N GLN A 153 -16.32 -13.30 10.70
CA GLN A 153 -16.87 -13.64 12.01
C GLN A 153 -18.26 -13.06 12.20
N THR A 154 -19.08 -13.76 12.99
CA THR A 154 -20.45 -13.37 13.32
C THR A 154 -20.53 -12.78 14.72
N LYS A 155 -21.73 -12.34 15.13
CA LYS A 155 -21.99 -11.94 16.51
C LYS A 155 -21.67 -13.07 17.50
N GLU A 156 -22.04 -14.30 17.16
CA GLU A 156 -21.83 -15.49 18.01
C GLU A 156 -20.34 -15.77 18.22
N ASP A 157 -19.51 -15.57 17.20
CA ASP A 157 -18.05 -15.73 17.31
C ASP A 157 -17.41 -14.75 18.32
N LEU A 158 -18.01 -13.56 18.52
CA LEU A 158 -17.53 -12.57 19.47
C LEU A 158 -18.01 -12.87 20.90
N GLY A 159 -19.07 -13.66 21.07
CA GLY A 159 -19.54 -14.14 22.37
C GLY A 159 -20.07 -13.06 23.32
N ARG A 160 -20.38 -11.85 22.80
CA ARG A 160 -20.97 -10.75 23.58
C ARG A 160 -21.89 -9.88 22.73
N ASP A 161 -22.70 -9.10 23.43
CA ASP A 161 -23.45 -8.01 22.80
C ASP A 161 -22.52 -6.83 22.45
N ILE A 162 -22.83 -6.22 21.31
CA ILE A 162 -22.18 -5.00 20.81
C ILE A 162 -23.16 -3.86 21.02
N SER A 163 -22.75 -2.83 21.77
CA SER A 163 -23.54 -1.60 21.93
C SER A 163 -23.73 -0.90 20.59
N GLU A 164 -24.80 -0.11 20.46
CA GLU A 164 -25.04 0.72 19.28
C GLU A 164 -23.85 1.63 18.94
N GLU A 165 -23.25 2.30 19.93
CA GLU A 165 -22.08 3.17 19.72
C GLU A 165 -20.88 2.42 19.13
N GLU A 166 -20.56 1.23 19.65
CA GLU A 166 -19.48 0.39 19.11
C GLU A 166 -19.81 -0.06 17.67
N MET A 167 -21.07 -0.40 17.39
CA MET A 167 -21.50 -0.77 16.04
C MET A 167 -21.32 0.38 15.04
N GLU A 168 -21.74 1.59 15.41
CA GLU A 168 -21.56 2.79 14.58
C GLU A 168 -20.08 3.06 14.28
N LYS A 169 -19.19 2.90 15.26
CA LYS A 169 -17.74 3.04 15.07
C LYS A 169 -17.17 1.94 14.17
N ARG A 170 -17.65 0.70 14.28
CA ARG A 170 -17.24 -0.41 13.38
C ARG A 170 -17.62 -0.11 11.93
N GLU A 171 -18.84 0.38 11.71
CA GLU A 171 -19.28 0.80 10.38
C GLU A 171 -18.49 2.00 9.87
N ALA A 172 -18.16 2.97 10.74
CA ALA A 172 -17.32 4.11 10.37
C ALA A 172 -15.93 3.67 9.89
N VAL A 173 -15.29 2.69 10.57
CA VAL A 173 -14.01 2.10 10.11
C VAL A 173 -14.16 1.52 8.70
N ILE A 174 -15.26 0.81 8.42
CA ILE A 174 -15.52 0.21 7.09
C ILE A 174 -15.72 1.29 6.04
N ARG A 175 -16.60 2.27 6.30
CA ARG A 175 -16.86 3.40 5.38
C ARG A 175 -15.58 4.14 5.04
N THR A 176 -14.76 4.49 6.04
CA THR A 176 -13.46 5.13 5.81
C THR A 176 -12.54 4.27 4.95
N GLY A 177 -12.46 2.97 5.23
CA GLY A 177 -11.67 2.03 4.43
C GLY A 177 -12.13 1.91 2.97
N GLN A 178 -13.44 1.92 2.74
CA GLN A 178 -14.04 1.93 1.39
C GLN A 178 -13.71 3.22 0.64
N THR A 179 -13.83 4.38 1.30
CA THR A 179 -13.45 5.67 0.67
C THR A 179 -11.97 5.73 0.32
N LEU A 180 -11.08 5.17 1.16
CA LEU A 180 -9.65 5.10 0.82
C LEU A 180 -9.38 4.30 -0.46
N ILE A 181 -10.15 3.24 -0.72
CA ILE A 181 -10.04 2.46 -1.96
C ILE A 181 -10.61 3.24 -3.14
N GLU A 182 -11.80 3.81 -3.01
CA GLU A 182 -12.48 4.58 -4.06
C GLU A 182 -11.64 5.77 -4.54
N GLU A 183 -10.91 6.40 -3.62
CA GLU A 183 -10.04 7.55 -3.92
C GLU A 183 -8.59 7.17 -4.26
N ASN A 184 -8.26 5.87 -4.38
CA ASN A 184 -6.91 5.36 -4.64
C ASN A 184 -5.84 5.79 -3.59
N LEU A 185 -6.28 6.06 -2.35
CA LEU A 185 -5.40 6.36 -1.22
C LEU A 185 -4.79 5.08 -0.62
N VAL A 186 -5.33 3.92 -0.94
CA VAL A 186 -4.72 2.60 -0.71
C VAL A 186 -4.93 1.72 -1.95
N GLN A 187 -4.21 0.59 -2.03
CA GLN A 187 -4.41 -0.40 -3.08
C GLN A 187 -4.69 -1.74 -2.39
N GLY A 188 -5.65 -2.52 -2.88
CA GLY A 188 -5.94 -3.85 -2.34
C GLY A 188 -6.27 -3.87 -0.85
N THR A 189 -5.56 -4.71 -0.08
CA THR A 189 -5.75 -4.87 1.38
C THR A 189 -4.71 -4.11 2.21
N TRP A 190 -3.94 -3.21 1.58
CA TRP A 190 -2.92 -2.40 2.26
C TRP A 190 -3.54 -1.18 2.93
N GLY A 191 -2.74 -0.54 3.78
CA GLY A 191 -3.24 0.47 4.70
C GLY A 191 -4.08 -0.15 5.81
N ASN A 192 -4.48 0.67 6.76
CA ASN A 192 -5.37 0.25 7.84
C ASN A 192 -6.00 1.47 8.51
N VAL A 193 -7.19 1.27 9.05
CA VAL A 193 -7.99 2.30 9.70
C VAL A 193 -8.26 1.84 11.13
N SER A 194 -8.18 2.77 12.07
CA SER A 194 -8.69 2.53 13.43
C SER A 194 -9.44 3.73 13.97
N ILE A 195 -10.37 3.46 14.89
CA ILE A 195 -11.08 4.46 15.67
C ILE A 195 -10.97 4.10 17.16
N ARG A 196 -10.75 5.10 18.02
CA ARG A 196 -10.75 4.90 19.47
C ARG A 196 -12.16 4.49 19.92
N LEU A 197 -12.25 3.38 20.65
CA LEU A 197 -13.51 2.94 21.23
C LEU A 197 -13.71 3.59 22.60
N ASP A 198 -12.72 3.43 23.47
CA ASP A 198 -12.67 3.92 24.84
C ASP A 198 -11.20 4.21 25.26
N ASP A 199 -10.97 4.54 26.53
CA ASP A 199 -9.62 4.84 27.05
C ASP A 199 -8.62 3.69 26.90
N ARG A 200 -9.11 2.46 26.81
CA ARG A 200 -8.30 1.24 26.82
C ARG A 200 -8.25 0.54 25.45
N SER A 201 -9.27 0.72 24.63
CA SER A 201 -9.52 -0.09 23.43
C SER A 201 -9.70 0.77 22.18
N MET A 202 -9.32 0.22 21.04
CA MET A 202 -9.63 0.75 19.72
C MET A 202 -10.30 -0.31 18.85
N LEU A 203 -10.99 0.12 17.81
CA LEU A 203 -11.49 -0.72 16.72
C LEU A 203 -10.56 -0.53 15.53
N VAL A 204 -10.05 -1.62 14.95
CA VAL A 204 -9.07 -1.57 13.87
C VAL A 204 -9.41 -2.58 12.77
N THR A 205 -9.06 -2.23 11.52
CA THR A 205 -9.22 -3.14 10.40
C THR A 205 -8.44 -4.44 10.59
N PRO A 206 -8.98 -5.57 10.11
CA PRO A 206 -8.31 -6.86 10.18
C PRO A 206 -7.14 -6.96 9.20
N SER A 207 -6.24 -7.92 9.43
CA SER A 207 -5.10 -8.15 8.54
C SER A 207 -5.52 -8.88 7.27
N GLY A 208 -5.29 -8.26 6.11
CA GLY A 208 -5.33 -8.93 4.81
C GLY A 208 -6.72 -9.23 4.24
N LEU A 209 -7.80 -8.72 4.85
CA LEU A 209 -9.15 -8.78 4.28
C LEU A 209 -9.46 -7.55 3.42
N SER A 210 -10.24 -7.76 2.37
CA SER A 210 -10.66 -6.69 1.45
C SER A 210 -11.69 -5.77 2.09
N TYR A 211 -11.49 -4.45 1.97
CA TYR A 211 -12.42 -3.42 2.47
C TYR A 211 -13.84 -3.58 1.92
N HIS A 212 -13.99 -4.07 0.68
CA HIS A 212 -15.32 -4.28 0.06
C HIS A 212 -16.11 -5.43 0.67
N ARG A 213 -15.47 -6.30 1.45
CA ARG A 213 -16.08 -7.52 2.00
C ARG A 213 -16.18 -7.51 3.53
N LEU A 214 -15.73 -6.43 4.18
CA LEU A 214 -15.78 -6.31 5.63
C LEU A 214 -17.23 -6.17 6.10
N SER A 215 -17.62 -7.00 7.05
CA SER A 215 -18.77 -6.77 7.91
C SER A 215 -18.34 -6.05 9.19
N PRO A 216 -19.26 -5.38 9.92
CA PRO A 216 -18.94 -4.74 11.19
C PRO A 216 -18.35 -5.71 12.23
N TYR A 217 -18.73 -6.98 12.17
CA TYR A 217 -18.20 -8.02 13.04
C TYR A 217 -16.74 -8.33 12.75
N ASP A 218 -16.26 -8.15 11.51
CA ASP A 218 -14.86 -8.40 11.13
C ASP A 218 -13.88 -7.33 11.64
N ILE A 219 -14.40 -6.18 12.10
CA ILE A 219 -13.59 -5.15 12.73
C ILE A 219 -13.10 -5.65 14.09
N VAL A 220 -11.82 -5.47 14.37
CA VAL A 220 -11.19 -6.08 15.54
C VAL A 220 -11.12 -5.08 16.68
N ARG A 221 -11.71 -5.43 17.83
CA ARG A 221 -11.48 -4.71 19.09
C ARG A 221 -10.10 -5.07 19.61
N PHE A 222 -9.25 -4.07 19.82
CA PHE A 222 -7.85 -4.22 20.19
C PHE A 222 -7.54 -3.40 21.45
N ASP A 223 -7.01 -4.05 22.47
CA ASP A 223 -6.57 -3.42 23.72
C ASP A 223 -5.21 -2.72 23.51
N MET A 224 -5.16 -1.43 23.77
CA MET A 224 -4.00 -0.59 23.46
C MET A 224 -2.81 -0.84 24.40
N ASP A 225 -3.01 -1.49 25.55
CA ASP A 225 -1.99 -1.79 26.56
C ASP A 225 -1.42 -3.19 26.42
N SER A 226 -2.28 -4.19 26.57
CA SER A 226 -1.92 -5.60 26.51
C SER A 226 -1.68 -6.09 25.08
N HIS A 227 -2.17 -5.35 24.07
CA HIS A 227 -2.22 -5.77 22.67
C HIS A 227 -3.05 -7.05 22.44
N ALA A 228 -3.91 -7.41 23.39
CA ALA A 228 -4.91 -8.45 23.22
C ALA A 228 -5.99 -7.97 22.23
N TYR A 229 -6.63 -8.92 21.56
CA TYR A 229 -7.72 -8.64 20.63
C TYR A 229 -8.85 -9.66 20.76
N GLU A 230 -10.04 -9.25 20.38
CA GLU A 230 -11.26 -10.05 20.44
C GLU A 230 -11.52 -10.82 19.15
N GLY A 231 -12.11 -12.01 19.26
CA GLY A 231 -12.55 -12.83 18.12
C GLY A 231 -11.44 -13.68 17.51
N LYS A 232 -11.77 -14.32 16.37
CA LYS A 232 -10.85 -15.24 15.65
C LYS A 232 -10.04 -14.55 14.57
N ILE A 233 -10.46 -13.36 14.15
CA ILE A 233 -9.78 -12.58 13.11
C ILE A 233 -8.61 -11.80 13.69
N LYS A 234 -7.47 -11.89 13.01
CA LYS A 234 -6.26 -11.15 13.40
C LYS A 234 -6.42 -9.67 13.07
N PRO A 235 -6.07 -8.75 14.00
CA PRO A 235 -6.03 -7.33 13.70
C PRO A 235 -4.92 -7.01 12.71
N SER A 236 -4.94 -5.82 12.10
CA SER A 236 -3.84 -5.34 11.27
C SER A 236 -2.49 -5.54 11.96
N SER A 237 -1.48 -5.94 11.18
CA SER A 237 -0.10 -6.08 11.67
C SER A 237 0.48 -4.77 12.25
N GLU A 238 -0.16 -3.64 11.96
CA GLU A 238 0.23 -2.31 12.40
C GLU A 238 -0.59 -1.76 13.57
N SER A 239 -1.47 -2.56 14.16
CA SER A 239 -2.31 -2.14 15.30
C SER A 239 -1.51 -1.57 16.48
N ARG A 240 -0.28 -2.07 16.70
CA ARG A 240 0.62 -1.52 17.73
C ARG A 240 1.11 -0.10 17.43
N MET A 241 1.21 0.27 16.15
CA MET A 241 1.52 1.66 15.75
C MET A 241 0.36 2.57 16.12
N HIS A 242 -0.88 2.14 15.84
CA HIS A 242 -2.10 2.90 16.15
C HIS A 242 -2.26 3.07 17.66
N ALA A 243 -2.16 1.98 18.42
CA ALA A 243 -2.19 2.01 19.89
C ALA A 243 -1.15 2.98 20.49
N ALA A 244 0.07 2.99 19.96
CA ALA A 244 1.11 3.90 20.43
C ALA A 244 0.82 5.38 20.09
N ILE A 245 0.17 5.66 18.96
CA ILE A 245 -0.28 7.01 18.59
C ILE A 245 -1.39 7.46 19.55
N TYR A 246 -2.42 6.65 19.78
CA TYR A 246 -3.49 6.95 20.74
C TYR A 246 -3.00 7.21 22.16
N LYS A 247 -2.00 6.45 22.61
CA LYS A 247 -1.36 6.66 23.92
C LYS A 247 -0.56 7.94 24.01
N ARG A 248 0.09 8.33 22.90
CA ARG A 248 0.91 9.54 22.86
C ARG A 248 0.05 10.81 22.75
N TYR A 249 -1.09 10.72 22.07
CA TYR A 249 -1.97 11.85 21.76
C TYR A 249 -3.39 11.52 22.23
N PRO A 250 -3.76 11.92 23.47
CA PRO A 250 -5.06 11.61 24.05
C PRO A 250 -6.25 12.10 23.22
N ASP A 251 -6.11 13.26 22.58
CA ASP A 251 -7.18 13.88 21.77
C ASP A 251 -7.42 13.17 20.42
N VAL A 252 -6.50 12.29 20.01
CA VAL A 252 -6.65 11.51 18.77
C VAL A 252 -7.71 10.43 18.98
N ASN A 253 -8.68 10.36 18.06
CA ASN A 253 -9.75 9.37 18.01
C ASN A 253 -9.80 8.57 16.72
N ALA A 254 -9.02 8.94 15.70
CA ALA A 254 -8.85 8.16 14.48
C ALA A 254 -7.39 8.15 14.01
N VAL A 255 -6.99 7.04 13.40
CA VAL A 255 -5.67 6.89 12.78
C VAL A 255 -5.84 6.12 11.47
N ILE A 256 -5.25 6.64 10.40
CA ILE A 256 -5.19 6.02 9.07
C ILE A 256 -3.73 5.83 8.67
N HIS A 257 -3.37 4.59 8.35
CA HIS A 257 -2.18 4.28 7.57
C HIS A 257 -2.57 4.07 6.10
N SER A 258 -1.90 4.76 5.20
CA SER A 258 -2.24 4.77 3.77
C SER A 258 -1.00 4.55 2.87
N HIS A 259 -1.27 4.08 1.66
CA HIS A 259 -0.29 3.80 0.60
C HIS A 259 -0.58 4.63 -0.66
N ALA A 260 -0.93 5.90 -0.47
CA ALA A 260 -1.30 6.81 -1.56
C ALA A 260 -0.14 7.00 -2.58
N ILE A 261 -0.51 7.22 -3.83
CA ILE A 261 0.37 7.07 -5.01
C ILE A 261 1.53 8.07 -5.01
N TYR A 262 1.24 9.38 -4.98
CA TYR A 262 2.26 10.44 -4.99
C TYR A 262 2.99 10.52 -3.64
N SER A 263 2.30 10.29 -2.54
CA SER A 263 2.90 10.23 -1.20
C SER A 263 3.97 9.13 -1.10
N SER A 264 3.75 7.98 -1.75
CA SER A 264 4.75 6.91 -1.84
C SER A 264 6.04 7.33 -2.56
N VAL A 265 6.03 8.35 -3.43
CA VAL A 265 7.26 8.90 -4.04
C VAL A 265 8.15 9.51 -2.96
N PHE A 266 7.56 10.27 -2.03
CA PHE A 266 8.28 10.87 -0.90
C PHE A 266 8.77 9.81 0.08
N ALA A 267 7.96 8.78 0.34
CA ALA A 267 8.37 7.60 1.11
C ALA A 267 9.59 6.92 0.47
N ALA A 268 9.56 6.67 -0.84
CA ALA A 268 10.66 6.07 -1.59
C ALA A 268 11.94 6.93 -1.57
N CYS A 269 11.78 8.25 -1.62
CA CYS A 269 12.89 9.21 -1.55
C CYS A 269 13.39 9.47 -0.11
N LYS A 270 12.66 8.97 0.90
CA LYS A 270 12.94 9.13 2.33
C LYS A 270 12.93 10.61 2.73
N LYS A 271 11.88 11.32 2.33
CA LYS A 271 11.66 12.74 2.61
C LYS A 271 10.26 13.01 3.15
N PRO A 272 10.07 14.04 4.00
CA PRO A 272 8.74 14.59 4.27
C PRO A 272 8.20 15.29 3.01
N ILE A 273 6.88 15.53 2.98
CA ILE A 273 6.24 16.35 1.94
C ILE A 273 6.25 17.81 2.40
N PRO A 274 6.88 18.74 1.66
CA PRO A 274 6.68 20.17 1.87
C PRO A 274 5.29 20.61 1.38
N VAL A 275 4.63 21.46 2.16
CA VAL A 275 3.28 21.94 1.85
C VAL A 275 3.37 23.36 1.32
N ILE A 276 2.99 23.55 0.06
CA ILE A 276 3.19 24.82 -0.65
C ILE A 276 1.92 25.67 -0.75
N HIS A 277 0.74 25.08 -0.56
CA HIS A 277 -0.55 25.79 -0.61
C HIS A 277 -1.16 25.98 0.77
N GLU A 278 -1.78 27.14 1.01
CA GLU A 278 -2.34 27.55 2.29
C GLU A 278 -3.44 26.60 2.80
N ASP A 279 -4.36 26.18 1.93
CA ASP A 279 -5.45 25.26 2.27
C ASP A 279 -4.94 23.96 2.94
N ASP A 280 -3.85 23.39 2.42
CA ASP A 280 -3.27 22.16 2.94
C ASP A 280 -2.43 22.41 4.21
N ARG A 281 -1.89 23.63 4.41
CA ARG A 281 -1.08 23.97 5.60
C ARG A 281 -1.92 23.95 6.86
N ALA A 282 -3.19 24.37 6.80
CA ALA A 282 -4.10 24.32 7.93
C ALA A 282 -4.27 22.89 8.50
N LEU A 283 -4.15 21.86 7.64
CA LEU A 283 -4.30 20.45 8.00
C LEU A 283 -2.98 19.76 8.33
N LEU A 284 -1.89 20.15 7.67
CA LEU A 284 -0.62 19.40 7.65
C LEU A 284 0.55 20.13 8.35
N GLY A 285 0.43 21.45 8.53
CA GLY A 285 1.54 22.37 8.79
C GLY A 285 2.39 22.64 7.54
N ASP A 286 3.54 23.28 7.72
CA ASP A 286 4.47 23.63 6.61
C ASP A 286 5.06 22.42 5.88
N ARG A 287 5.12 21.29 6.57
CA ARG A 287 5.58 20.00 6.03
C ARG A 287 5.05 18.88 6.90
N THR A 288 4.89 17.70 6.31
CA THR A 288 4.58 16.48 7.09
C THR A 288 5.75 16.08 8.00
N GLY A 289 5.47 15.28 9.01
CA GLY A 289 6.49 14.51 9.73
C GLY A 289 7.23 13.53 8.82
N TYR A 290 8.36 13.01 9.33
CA TYR A 290 9.11 11.94 8.65
C TYR A 290 9.63 10.90 9.65
N ALA A 291 9.31 9.64 9.38
CA ALA A 291 9.79 8.48 10.11
C ALA A 291 10.77 7.68 9.26
N LYS A 292 11.90 7.31 9.86
CA LYS A 292 12.84 6.38 9.23
C LYS A 292 12.15 5.01 9.11
N GLY A 293 12.14 4.46 7.90
CA GLY A 293 11.61 3.12 7.63
C GLY A 293 12.25 2.04 8.49
N LYS A 294 11.42 1.14 9.00
CA LYS A 294 11.78 -0.08 9.75
C LYS A 294 10.84 -1.19 9.31
N LEU A 295 11.14 -2.42 9.71
CA LEU A 295 10.29 -3.57 9.38
C LEU A 295 8.87 -3.37 9.94
N SER A 296 7.86 -3.57 9.09
CA SER A 296 6.45 -3.48 9.50
C SER A 296 6.11 -4.46 10.63
N GLY A 297 5.19 -4.05 11.51
CA GLY A 297 4.81 -4.80 12.71
C GLY A 297 5.81 -4.80 13.88
N THR A 298 6.96 -4.11 13.76
CA THR A 298 7.98 -4.06 14.81
C THR A 298 7.89 -2.82 15.70
N MET A 299 8.28 -2.94 16.97
CA MET A 299 8.38 -1.79 17.88
C MET A 299 9.40 -0.74 17.43
N ALA A 300 10.38 -1.11 16.60
CA ALA A 300 11.31 -0.17 16.00
C ALA A 300 10.60 0.79 15.03
N LEU A 301 9.64 0.27 14.24
CA LEU A 301 8.81 1.10 13.37
C LEU A 301 7.92 2.02 14.21
N VAL A 302 7.22 1.45 15.21
CA VAL A 302 6.35 2.21 16.12
C VAL A 302 7.09 3.40 16.74
N LYS A 303 8.26 3.18 17.34
CA LYS A 303 9.08 4.24 17.94
C LYS A 303 9.51 5.30 16.91
N SER A 304 9.82 4.87 15.68
CA SER A 304 10.21 5.78 14.59
C SER A 304 9.04 6.68 14.16
N VAL A 305 7.84 6.12 14.06
CA VAL A 305 6.61 6.83 13.67
C VAL A 305 6.18 7.82 14.75
N VAL A 306 6.10 7.38 16.01
CA VAL A 306 5.76 8.28 17.13
C VAL A 306 6.74 9.46 17.21
N LYS A 307 8.05 9.20 16.98
CA LYS A 307 9.06 10.26 16.88
C LYS A 307 8.84 11.17 15.67
N GLY A 308 8.50 10.61 14.51
CA GLY A 308 8.27 11.37 13.28
C GLY A 308 7.04 12.27 13.32
N LEU A 309 6.02 11.90 14.10
CA LEU A 309 4.84 12.71 14.37
C LEU A 309 5.10 13.83 15.39
N SER A 310 6.08 13.64 16.29
CA SER A 310 6.38 14.61 17.34
C SER A 310 6.81 15.95 16.75
N GLY A 311 6.05 17.00 17.04
CA GLY A 311 6.33 18.36 16.55
C GLY A 311 5.80 18.66 15.15
N ASN A 312 5.02 17.75 14.54
CA ASN A 312 4.20 18.06 13.36
C ASN A 312 2.79 18.44 13.82
N GLU A 313 2.39 19.69 13.57
CA GLU A 313 1.08 20.23 13.96
C GLU A 313 -0.09 19.44 13.36
N GLY A 314 0.06 18.98 12.12
CA GLY A 314 -0.96 18.18 11.43
C GLY A 314 -1.09 16.73 11.91
N CYS A 315 -0.24 16.26 12.82
CA CYS A 315 -0.15 14.84 13.23
C CYS A 315 -0.13 13.87 12.02
N THR A 316 0.68 14.21 11.02
CA THR A 316 0.89 13.41 9.81
C THR A 316 2.36 13.07 9.61
N CYS A 317 2.65 11.93 9.01
CA CYS A 317 4.03 11.47 8.83
C CYS A 317 4.21 10.58 7.61
N ILE A 318 5.26 10.84 6.81
CA ILE A 318 5.76 9.90 5.80
C ILE A 318 6.65 8.86 6.46
N ILE A 319 6.45 7.59 6.11
CA ILE A 319 7.25 6.46 6.58
C ILE A 319 8.16 6.01 5.44
N GLY A 320 9.47 6.17 5.61
CA GLY A 320 10.44 5.88 4.55
C GLY A 320 10.35 4.44 4.02
N SER A 321 10.30 4.30 2.69
CA SER A 321 10.15 3.02 1.97
C SER A 321 8.90 2.21 2.33
N HIS A 322 7.83 2.86 2.81
CA HIS A 322 6.59 2.20 3.24
C HIS A 322 5.35 2.94 2.74
N GLY A 323 4.87 3.94 3.49
CA GLY A 323 3.65 4.69 3.16
C GLY A 323 3.55 5.96 4.00
N LEU A 324 2.34 6.32 4.40
CA LEU A 324 2.05 7.47 5.25
C LEU A 324 1.16 7.11 6.43
N VAL A 325 1.16 7.92 7.47
CA VAL A 325 0.20 7.82 8.58
C VAL A 325 -0.32 9.21 8.92
N ALA A 326 -1.62 9.28 9.21
CA ALA A 326 -2.29 10.48 9.69
C ALA A 326 -3.14 10.14 10.92
N ALA A 327 -3.28 11.11 11.83
CA ALA A 327 -4.06 10.99 13.05
C ALA A 327 -4.80 12.29 13.35
N GLY A 328 -5.95 12.19 14.03
CA GLY A 328 -6.86 13.31 14.25
C GLY A 328 -8.04 12.94 15.16
N VAL A 329 -8.94 13.90 15.37
CA VAL A 329 -10.06 13.80 16.32
C VAL A 329 -11.29 13.10 15.73
N SER A 330 -11.34 12.90 14.41
CA SER A 330 -12.41 12.14 13.75
C SER A 330 -11.91 11.43 12.48
N PRO A 331 -12.59 10.36 12.02
CA PRO A 331 -12.25 9.68 10.78
C PRO A 331 -12.25 10.62 9.56
N ASP A 332 -13.21 11.54 9.49
CA ASP A 332 -13.35 12.49 8.38
C ASP A 332 -12.19 13.47 8.31
N GLU A 333 -11.74 13.99 9.46
CA GLU A 333 -10.57 14.86 9.53
C GLU A 333 -9.30 14.11 9.06
N VAL A 334 -9.12 12.87 9.52
CA VAL A 334 -7.94 12.07 9.17
C VAL A 334 -7.95 11.69 7.69
N LEU A 335 -9.14 11.41 7.13
CA LEU A 335 -9.30 11.18 5.70
C LEU A 335 -8.94 12.43 4.89
N GLU A 336 -9.39 13.61 5.31
CA GLU A 336 -9.00 14.86 4.65
C GLU A 336 -7.49 15.14 4.77
N LYS A 337 -6.86 14.80 5.91
CA LYS A 337 -5.38 14.83 6.02
C LYS A 337 -4.72 13.89 5.02
N CYS A 338 -5.22 12.67 4.81
CA CYS A 338 -4.69 11.77 3.78
C CYS A 338 -4.82 12.36 2.37
N ARG A 339 -5.98 12.93 2.03
CA ARG A 339 -6.20 13.64 0.76
C ARG A 339 -5.25 14.82 0.59
N ALA A 340 -5.08 15.63 1.64
CA ALA A 340 -4.19 16.79 1.65
C ALA A 340 -2.72 16.37 1.46
N MET A 341 -2.27 15.27 2.09
CA MET A 341 -0.91 14.75 1.88
C MET A 341 -0.70 14.34 0.43
N GLU A 342 -1.65 13.61 -0.16
CA GLU A 342 -1.56 13.15 -1.54
C GLU A 342 -1.58 14.31 -2.54
N ARG A 343 -2.49 15.27 -2.32
CA ARG A 343 -2.62 16.50 -3.09
C ARG A 343 -1.36 17.36 -2.98
N SER A 344 -0.81 17.53 -1.78
CA SER A 344 0.45 18.26 -1.54
C SER A 344 1.64 17.60 -2.22
N ALA A 345 1.74 16.26 -2.14
CA ALA A 345 2.79 15.51 -2.81
C ALA A 345 2.76 15.74 -4.33
N ARG A 346 1.58 15.62 -4.93
CA ARG A 346 1.37 15.86 -6.37
C ARG A 346 1.71 17.29 -6.78
N ARG A 347 1.21 18.28 -6.02
CA ARG A 347 1.46 19.72 -6.27
C ARG A 347 2.96 20.04 -6.20
N TYR A 348 3.66 19.54 -5.18
CA TYR A 348 5.10 19.77 -5.03
C TYR A 348 5.93 19.14 -6.16
N LEU A 349 5.61 17.91 -6.56
CA LEU A 349 6.25 17.26 -7.71
C LEU A 349 5.98 18.03 -9.01
N GLY A 350 4.73 18.46 -9.22
CA GLY A 350 4.36 19.29 -10.37
C GLY A 350 5.14 20.61 -10.44
N MET A 351 5.27 21.31 -9.30
CA MET A 351 6.10 22.51 -9.20
C MET A 351 7.56 22.23 -9.58
N LYS A 352 8.15 21.14 -9.06
CA LYS A 352 9.54 20.74 -9.41
C LYS A 352 9.70 20.37 -10.87
N ALA A 353 8.70 19.73 -11.48
CA ALA A 353 8.72 19.43 -12.90
C ALA A 353 8.65 20.72 -13.75
N SER A 354 7.84 21.71 -13.34
CA SER A 354 7.78 23.01 -14.00
C SER A 354 9.09 23.78 -13.89
N GLU A 355 9.71 23.84 -12.71
CA GLU A 355 11.02 24.50 -12.51
C GLU A 355 12.11 23.98 -13.47
N LEU A 356 12.06 22.68 -13.83
CA LEU A 356 13.01 22.08 -14.77
C LEU A 356 12.74 22.41 -16.24
N ARG A 357 11.52 22.81 -16.59
CA ARG A 357 11.12 23.12 -17.97
C ARG A 357 11.39 24.58 -18.36
N GLY A 358 11.71 25.43 -17.38
CA GLY A 358 11.71 26.90 -17.54
C GLY A 358 10.30 27.43 -17.57
#